data_AF-A0A7J9Y4R1-F1
#
_entry.id   AF-A0A7J9Y4R1-F1
#
_cell.length_a   1.000
_cell.length_b   1.000
_cell.length_c   1.000
_cell.angle_alpha   90.00
_cell.angle_beta   90.00
_cell.angle_gamma   90.00
#
_symmetry.space_group_name_H-M   'P 1'
#
loop_
_entity.id
_entity.type
_entity.pdbx_description
1 polymer ?
#
loop_
_entity_poly.entity_id
_entity_poly.type
_entity_poly.pdbx_seq_one_letter_code
_entity_poly.pdbx_strand_id
1 'polypeptide(L)'
;MDDKTFPGEADAVAAAESLTYVDTGETEAELLAKLPPPEDTGDMLVVTSLRIPLRLRNRLKEYAEARNVSPSVLIREWIELHLSAEDEDRQIPLADALRALATLRPHSAA
;
A
#
# COMPACT_ATOMS: atom_id res chain seq x y z
N MET A 1 37.08 2.62 26.27
CA MET A 1 35.95 1.86 25.71
C MET A 1 34.74 2.35 26.48
N ASP A 2 34.03 3.34 25.94
CA ASP A 2 32.84 3.89 26.59
C ASP A 2 31.71 2.88 26.50
N ASP A 3 31.24 2.48 27.68
CA ASP A 3 30.12 1.57 27.90
C ASP A 3 28.84 2.24 27.37
N LYS A 4 28.34 1.76 26.22
CA LYS A 4 27.12 2.26 25.59
C LYS A 4 25.95 1.37 25.99
N THR A 5 25.60 1.40 27.27
CA THR A 5 24.38 0.76 27.77
C THR A 5 23.17 1.53 27.27
N PHE A 6 22.22 0.85 26.63
CA PHE A 6 20.98 1.47 26.17
C PHE A 6 20.12 1.86 27.38
N PRO A 7 19.44 3.03 27.35
CA PRO A 7 18.53 3.42 28.43
C PRO A 7 17.47 2.32 28.64
N GLY A 8 17.41 1.76 29.85
CA GLY A 8 16.49 0.68 30.21
C GLY A 8 17.00 -0.75 30.00
N GLU A 9 18.24 -0.93 29.53
CA GLU A 9 18.83 -2.26 29.32
C GLU A 9 19.00 -3.04 30.63
N ALA A 10 19.43 -2.38 31.71
CA ALA A 10 19.55 -3.02 33.03
C ALA A 10 18.19 -3.48 33.58
N ASP A 11 17.13 -2.68 33.37
CA ASP A 11 15.77 -3.02 33.79
C ASP A 11 15.19 -4.16 32.95
N ALA A 12 15.47 -4.17 31.64
CA ALA A 12 15.06 -5.25 30.74
C ALA A 12 15.77 -6.57 31.07
N VAL A 13 17.06 -6.53 31.41
CA VAL A 13 17.84 -7.70 31.84
C VAL A 13 17.31 -8.23 33.17
N ALA A 14 17.09 -7.36 34.16
CA ALA A 14 16.50 -7.76 35.45
C ALA A 14 15.09 -8.34 35.29
N ALA A 15 14.28 -7.79 34.39
CA ALA A 15 12.96 -8.34 34.08
C ALA A 15 13.07 -9.72 33.42
N ALA A 16 13.98 -9.90 32.47
CA ALA A 16 14.21 -11.17 31.79
C ALA A 16 14.68 -12.28 32.74
N GLU A 17 15.54 -11.96 33.71
CA GLU A 17 16.00 -12.90 34.74
C GLU A 17 14.87 -13.35 35.69
N SER A 18 13.80 -12.56 35.81
CA SER A 18 12.63 -12.89 36.62
C SER A 18 11.54 -13.69 35.88
N LEU A 19 11.70 -13.90 34.56
CA LEU A 19 10.72 -14.63 33.76
C LEU A 19 10.76 -16.12 34.09
N THR A 20 9.60 -16.67 34.42
CA THR A 20 9.40 -18.11 34.57
C THR A 20 8.47 -18.60 33.48
N TYR A 21 8.79 -19.76 32.92
CA TYR A 21 7.90 -20.39 31.96
C TYR A 21 6.67 -20.92 32.69
N VAL A 22 5.50 -20.39 32.33
CA VAL A 22 4.21 -20.90 32.79
C VAL A 22 3.62 -21.69 31.64
N ASP A 23 3.49 -22.99 31.83
CA ASP A 23 2.72 -23.84 30.94
C ASP A 23 1.23 -23.51 31.14
N THR A 24 0.63 -22.88 30.13
CA THR A 24 -0.77 -22.50 30.15
C THR A 24 -1.69 -23.69 29.87
N GLY A 25 -1.14 -24.84 29.46
CA GLY A 25 -1.90 -26.01 29.01
C GLY A 25 -2.65 -25.79 27.69
N GLU A 26 -2.45 -24.64 27.04
CA GLU A 26 -3.08 -24.30 25.78
C GLU A 26 -2.22 -24.77 24.62
N THR A 27 -2.86 -25.40 23.64
CA THR A 27 -2.21 -25.75 22.39
C THR A 27 -1.91 -24.50 21.55
N GLU A 28 -0.92 -24.60 20.66
CA GLU A 28 -0.59 -23.52 19.72
C GLU A 28 -1.82 -23.05 18.92
N ALA A 29 -2.69 -23.99 18.52
CA ALA A 29 -3.92 -23.68 17.79
C ALA A 29 -4.92 -22.84 18.63
N GLU A 30 -5.06 -23.13 19.93
CA GLU A 30 -5.94 -22.38 20.84
C GLU A 30 -5.39 -20.96 21.10
N LEU A 31 -4.07 -20.82 21.17
CA LEU A 31 -3.41 -19.52 21.30
C LEU A 31 -3.58 -18.68 20.03
N LEU A 32 -3.38 -19.28 18.85
CA LEU A 32 -3.57 -18.60 17.56
C LEU A 32 -5.02 -18.17 17.34
N ALA A 33 -6.00 -18.94 17.82
CA ALA A 33 -7.42 -18.60 17.72
C ALA A 33 -7.82 -17.37 18.55
N LYS A 34 -7.01 -16.98 19.55
CA LYS A 34 -7.23 -15.78 20.37
C LYS A 34 -6.63 -14.51 19.77
N LEU A 35 -5.79 -14.63 18.74
CA LEU A 35 -5.26 -13.46 18.06
C LEU A 35 -6.41 -12.73 17.35
N PRO A 36 -6.36 -11.39 17.29
CA PRO A 36 -7.27 -10.66 16.42
C PRO A 36 -7.14 -11.21 14.99
N PRO A 37 -8.22 -11.22 14.19
CA PRO A 37 -8.12 -11.58 12.78
C PRO A 37 -7.04 -10.70 12.14
N PRO A 38 -6.26 -11.23 11.17
CA PRO A 38 -5.31 -10.41 10.44
C PRO A 38 -6.08 -9.21 9.88
N GLU A 39 -5.59 -8.01 10.17
CA GLU A 39 -6.19 -6.80 9.61
C GLU A 39 -6.17 -6.91 8.09
N ASP A 40 -7.23 -6.43 7.45
CA ASP A 40 -7.24 -6.30 6.00
C ASP A 40 -6.19 -5.26 5.60
N THR A 41 -5.08 -5.74 5.02
CA THR A 41 -3.97 -4.90 4.60
C THR A 41 -4.19 -4.29 3.21
N GLY A 42 -5.38 -4.41 2.62
CA GLY A 42 -5.70 -3.92 1.28
C GLY A 42 -5.35 -2.44 1.06
N ASP A 43 -5.51 -1.61 2.09
CA ASP A 43 -5.23 -0.16 2.04
C ASP A 43 -3.86 0.23 2.61
N MET A 44 -3.05 -0.74 3.02
CA MET A 44 -1.74 -0.46 3.62
C MET A 44 -0.74 0.02 2.57
N LEU A 45 -0.22 1.23 2.75
CA LEU A 45 0.79 1.80 1.85
C LEU A 45 2.21 1.37 2.25
N VAL A 46 2.97 0.88 1.27
CA VAL A 46 4.35 0.42 1.46
C VAL A 46 5.33 1.31 0.70
N VAL A 47 6.40 1.74 1.38
CA VAL A 47 7.47 2.51 0.74
C VAL A 47 8.27 1.60 -0.18
N THR A 48 8.27 1.91 -1.48
CA THR A 48 8.97 1.12 -2.50
C THR A 48 9.96 2.00 -3.26
N SER A 49 11.17 1.49 -3.46
CA SER A 49 12.20 2.16 -4.27
C SER A 49 12.14 1.72 -5.72
N LEU A 50 11.94 2.66 -6.64
CA LEU A 50 11.93 2.40 -8.09
C LEU A 50 13.04 3.20 -8.79
N ARG A 51 13.77 2.54 -9.69
CA ARG A 51 14.72 3.21 -10.58
C ARG A 51 14.00 3.62 -11.86
N ILE A 52 13.98 4.91 -12.17
CA ILE A 52 13.45 5.45 -13.43
C ILE A 52 14.44 6.44 -14.04
N PRO A 53 14.40 6.64 -15.38
CA PRO A 53 15.20 7.66 -16.03
C PRO A 53 14.95 9.06 -15.45
N LEU A 54 16.01 9.86 -15.26
CA LEU A 54 15.91 11.21 -14.70
C LEU A 54 14.93 12.11 -15.48
N ARG A 55 14.96 12.02 -16.82
CA ARG A 55 14.04 12.76 -17.68
C ARG A 55 12.58 12.40 -17.40
N LEU A 56 12.28 11.12 -17.16
CA LEU A 56 10.94 10.67 -16.82
C LEU A 56 10.53 11.22 -15.45
N ARG A 57 11.42 11.13 -14.45
CA ARG A 57 11.18 11.69 -13.12
C ARG A 57 10.83 13.18 -13.17
N ASN A 58 11.56 13.97 -13.96
CA ASN A 58 11.31 15.41 -14.06
C ASN A 58 9.96 15.70 -14.72
N ARG A 59 9.64 15.02 -15.84
CA ARG A 59 8.34 15.15 -16.50
C ARG A 59 7.18 14.77 -15.59
N LEU A 60 7.33 13.71 -14.81
CA LEU A 60 6.32 13.30 -13.82
C LEU A 60 6.11 14.39 -12.78
N LYS A 61 7.20 14.99 -12.27
CA LYS A 61 7.13 16.07 -11.28
C LYS A 61 6.37 17.28 -11.83
N GLU A 62 6.71 17.76 -13.02
CA GLU A 62 6.02 18.88 -13.68
C GLU A 62 4.53 18.57 -13.90
N TYR A 63 4.21 17.35 -14.33
CA TYR A 63 2.84 16.91 -14.57
C TYR A 63 2.00 16.86 -13.28
N ALA A 64 2.61 16.45 -12.17
CA ALA A 64 2.01 16.40 -10.84
C ALA A 64 1.77 17.81 -10.27
N GLU A 65 2.76 18.70 -10.41
CA GLU A 65 2.67 20.10 -10.00
C GLU A 65 1.52 20.82 -10.70
N ALA A 66 1.36 20.62 -12.01
CA ALA A 66 0.24 21.20 -12.78
C ALA A 66 -1.15 20.75 -12.27
N ARG A 67 -1.22 19.66 -11.50
CA ARG A 67 -2.46 19.08 -10.93
C ARG A 67 -2.58 19.28 -9.42
N ASN A 68 -1.61 19.94 -8.78
CA ASN A 68 -1.52 20.08 -7.32
C ASN A 68 -1.55 18.74 -6.55
N VAL A 69 -0.92 17.71 -7.12
CA VAL A 69 -0.77 16.38 -6.47
C VAL A 69 0.69 15.99 -6.36
N SER A 70 1.01 15.01 -5.50
CA SER A 70 2.36 14.46 -5.45
C SER A 70 2.62 13.48 -6.61
N PRO A 71 3.88 13.33 -7.05
CA PRO A 71 4.25 12.29 -8.01
C PRO A 71 3.86 10.87 -7.57
N SER A 72 3.86 10.58 -6.26
CA SER A 72 3.51 9.25 -5.74
C SER A 72 2.03 8.93 -5.89
N VAL A 73 1.14 9.93 -5.78
CA VAL A 73 -0.30 9.76 -6.03
C VAL A 73 -0.53 9.31 -7.47
N LEU A 74 0.07 10.01 -8.44
CA LEU A 74 -0.07 9.67 -9.85
C LEU A 74 0.51 8.30 -10.20
N ILE A 75 1.70 7.96 -9.66
CA ILE A 75 2.29 6.64 -9.89
C ILE A 75 1.34 5.55 -9.42
N ARG A 76 0.78 5.69 -8.21
CA ARG A 76 -0.18 4.74 -7.66
C ARG A 76 -1.45 4.66 -8.51
N GLU A 77 -2.08 5.78 -8.82
CA GLU A 77 -3.30 5.84 -9.64
C GLU A 77 -3.09 5.19 -11.02
N TRP A 78 -1.94 5.42 -11.66
CA TRP A 78 -1.65 4.81 -12.95
C TRP A 78 -1.39 3.31 -12.87
N ILE A 79 -0.80 2.83 -11.77
CA ILE A 79 -0.63 1.39 -11.52
C ILE A 79 -2.00 0.76 -11.29
N GLU A 80 -2.82 1.32 -10.40
CA GLU A 80 -4.19 0.85 -10.12
C GLU A 80 -5.02 0.82 -11.39
N LEU A 81 -5.05 1.91 -12.16
CA LEU A 81 -5.79 2.00 -13.43
C LEU A 81 -5.32 0.95 -14.44
N HIS A 82 -4.02 0.70 -14.53
CA HIS A 82 -3.48 -0.27 -15.46
C HIS A 82 -3.84 -1.71 -15.07
N LEU A 83 -3.73 -2.04 -13.77
CA LEU A 83 -4.07 -3.36 -13.23
C LEU A 83 -5.57 -3.63 -13.28
N SER A 84 -6.42 -2.65 -12.93
CA SER A 84 -7.88 -2.79 -13.07
C SER A 84 -8.30 -3.03 -14.52
N ALA A 85 -7.58 -2.48 -15.49
CA ALA A 85 -7.83 -2.73 -16.90
C ALA A 85 -7.35 -4.11 -17.39
N GLU A 86 -6.57 -4.83 -16.59
CA GLU A 86 -6.20 -6.24 -16.83
C GLU A 86 -7.19 -7.20 -16.15
N ASP A 87 -7.76 -6.81 -15.01
CA ASP A 87 -8.72 -7.61 -14.24
C ASP A 87 -10.15 -7.63 -14.84
N GLU A 88 -10.55 -6.56 -15.54
CA GLU A 88 -11.85 -6.48 -16.25
C GLU A 88 -11.64 -6.23 -17.77
N ASP A 89 -11.87 -7.27 -18.57
CA ASP A 89 -12.15 -7.26 -20.02
C ASP A 89 -11.74 -6.01 -20.85
N ARG A 90 -10.56 -6.13 -21.51
CA ARG A 90 -10.08 -5.41 -22.71
C ARG A 90 -10.08 -3.87 -22.66
N GLN A 91 -8.87 -3.32 -22.56
CA GLN A 91 -8.55 -1.95 -22.96
C GLN A 91 -9.04 -1.66 -24.40
N ILE A 92 -9.97 -0.71 -24.53
CA ILE A 92 -10.40 -0.19 -25.83
C ILE A 92 -9.62 1.10 -26.18
N PRO A 93 -9.27 1.33 -27.46
CA PRO A 93 -8.65 2.59 -27.87
C PRO A 93 -9.52 3.79 -27.51
N LEU A 94 -8.90 4.87 -27.01
CA LEU A 94 -9.62 6.10 -26.63
C LEU A 94 -10.48 6.66 -27.77
N ALA A 95 -10.01 6.56 -29.01
CA ALA A 95 -10.77 7.00 -30.18
C ALA A 95 -12.06 6.18 -30.38
N ASP A 96 -12.02 4.88 -30.08
CA ASP A 96 -13.18 4.00 -30.18
C ASP A 96 -14.14 4.22 -29.01
N ALA A 97 -13.63 4.49 -27.81
CA ALA A 97 -14.43 4.92 -26.67
C ALA A 97 -15.17 6.24 -26.97
N LEU A 98 -14.47 7.24 -27.49
CA LEU A 98 -15.06 8.52 -27.88
C LEU A 98 -16.09 8.37 -29.01
N ARG A 99 -15.81 7.51 -30.00
CA ARG A 99 -16.77 7.20 -31.07
C ARG A 99 -18.02 6.51 -30.53
N ALA A 100 -17.87 5.55 -29.63
CA ALA A 100 -18.98 4.87 -28.98
C ALA A 100 -19.84 5.86 -28.18
N LEU A 101 -19.21 6.72 -27.36
CA LEU A 101 -19.91 7.76 -26.60
C LEU A 101 -20.67 8.75 -27.51
N ALA A 102 -20.09 9.12 -28.66
CA ALA A 102 -20.74 10.02 -29.62
C ALA A 102 -21.99 9.40 -30.30
N THR A 103 -22.15 8.07 -30.28
CA THR A 103 -23.32 7.39 -30.84
C THR A 103 -24.50 7.27 -29.88
N LEU A 104 -24.30 7.56 -28.59
CA LEU A 104 -25.38 7.57 -27.61
C LEU A 104 -26.24 8.82 -27.81
N ARG A 105 -27.54 8.65 -28.10
CA ARG A 105 -28.48 9.77 -28.06
C ARG A 105 -28.62 10.25 -26.62
N PRO A 106 -28.76 11.56 -26.36
CA PRO A 106 -29.07 12.05 -25.03
C PRO A 106 -30.38 11.39 -24.55
N HIS A 107 -30.29 10.59 -23.49
CA HIS A 107 -31.47 10.08 -22.81
C HIS A 107 -32.09 11.27 -22.10
N SER A 108 -33.20 11.80 -22.63
CA SER A 108 -34.03 12.72 -21.89
C SER A 108 -34.59 11.94 -20.70
N ALA A 109 -34.04 12.18 -19.51
CA ALA A 109 -34.67 11.73 -18.28
C ALA A 109 -36.09 12.32 -18.23
N ALA A 110 -37.08 11.45 -18.11
CA ALA A 110 -38.49 11.78 -17.88
C ALA A 110 -38.85 11.40 -16.44
#